data_AF-A0ABD7UF64-F1
#
_entry.id   AF-A0ABD7UF64-F1
#
_cell.length_a   1.000
_cell.length_b   1.000
_cell.length_c   1.000
_cell.angle_alpha   90.00
_cell.angle_beta   90.00
_cell.angle_gamma   90.00
#
_symmetry.space_group_name_H-M   'P 1'
#
loop_
_entity.id
_entity.type
_entity.pdbx_description
1 polymer ?
#
loop_
_entity_poly.entity_id
_entity_poly.type
_entity_poly.pdbx_seq_one_letter_code
_entity_poly.pdbx_strand_id
1 'polypeptide(L)'
;MFKSFFPKPGPFFISAFIWSLLAVIFWQAGGGDWLLRVTGASQNVAISAARFWSLNYLVFYAYYLFCVGVFALFWFVYCPHRWQYWSILGTSLIIFVTWFLVEVGVAINAWYAPFYDLIQSALATPHKVSINQFYQEIGVFLGIAIIAVIIGVMGDAANLLI
;
A
#
# COMPACT_ATOMS: atom_id res chain seq x y z
N MET A 1 -11.83 14.75 -24.09
CA MET A 1 -11.31 15.04 -22.73
C MET A 1 -9.85 14.60 -22.55
N PHE A 2 -9.49 13.34 -22.84
CA PHE A 2 -8.13 12.79 -22.62
C PHE A 2 -6.96 13.55 -23.24
N LYS A 3 -7.11 14.17 -24.43
CA LYS A 3 -6.07 15.00 -25.06
C LYS A 3 -5.65 16.22 -24.23
N SER A 4 -6.53 16.70 -23.32
CA SER A 4 -6.27 17.88 -22.51
C SER A 4 -5.58 17.57 -21.19
N PHE A 5 -5.51 16.29 -20.80
CA PHE A 5 -4.92 15.84 -19.53
C PHE A 5 -3.64 15.00 -19.74
N PHE A 6 -3.60 14.18 -20.79
CA PHE A 6 -2.53 13.22 -21.03
C PHE A 6 -1.65 13.61 -22.23
N PRO A 7 -0.31 13.50 -22.12
CA PRO A 7 0.59 13.65 -23.26
C PRO A 7 0.37 12.49 -24.25
N LYS A 8 -0.13 12.78 -25.46
CA LYS A 8 -0.43 11.78 -26.53
C LYS A 8 -1.16 10.52 -25.99
N PRO A 9 -2.49 10.55 -25.84
CA PRO A 9 -3.23 9.55 -25.06
C PRO A 9 -3.04 8.09 -25.53
N GLY A 10 -2.97 7.81 -26.83
CA GLY A 10 -2.80 6.44 -27.33
C GLY A 10 -1.50 5.77 -26.85
N PRO A 11 -0.33 6.32 -27.22
CA PRO A 11 0.97 5.79 -26.76
C PRO A 11 1.14 5.81 -25.25
N PHE A 12 0.60 6.82 -24.56
CA PHE A 12 0.68 6.92 -23.09
C PHE A 12 0.05 5.72 -22.39
N PHE A 13 -1.22 5.42 -22.68
CA PHE A 13 -1.92 4.32 -21.99
C PHE A 13 -1.33 2.95 -22.33
N ILE A 14 -0.90 2.73 -23.57
CA ILE A 14 -0.23 1.48 -23.96
C ILE A 14 1.09 1.33 -23.21
N SER A 15 1.90 2.38 -23.16
CA SER A 15 3.16 2.37 -22.41
C SER A 15 2.94 2.15 -20.91
N ALA A 16 1.90 2.78 -20.32
CA ALA A 16 1.56 2.61 -18.92
C ALA A 16 1.13 1.18 -18.61
N PHE A 17 0.32 0.57 -19.49
CA PHE A 17 -0.14 -0.81 -19.34
C PHE A 17 1.00 -1.81 -19.47
N ILE A 18 1.85 -1.67 -20.49
CA ILE A 18 3.01 -2.57 -20.67
C ILE A 18 3.99 -2.41 -19.50
N TRP A 19 4.28 -1.16 -19.11
CA TRP A 19 5.20 -0.87 -18.00
C TRP A 19 4.69 -1.42 -16.66
N SER A 20 3.40 -1.22 -16.35
CA SER A 20 2.81 -1.75 -15.12
C SER A 20 2.80 -3.28 -15.11
N LEU A 21 2.50 -3.91 -16.23
CA LEU A 21 2.52 -5.37 -16.36
C LEU A 21 3.93 -5.93 -16.18
N LEU A 22 4.95 -5.30 -16.77
CA LEU A 22 6.35 -5.68 -16.54
C LEU A 22 6.76 -5.51 -15.08
N ALA A 23 6.39 -4.38 -14.45
CA ALA A 23 6.71 -4.12 -13.05
C ALA A 23 6.05 -5.12 -12.10
N VAL A 24 4.79 -5.50 -12.37
CA VAL A 24 4.06 -6.51 -11.61
C VAL A 24 4.67 -7.90 -11.80
N ILE A 25 4.94 -8.30 -13.05
CA ILE A 25 5.56 -9.59 -13.34
C ILE A 25 6.94 -9.68 -12.68
N PHE A 26 7.77 -8.65 -12.78
CA PHE A 26 9.08 -8.65 -12.12
C PHE A 26 8.95 -8.86 -10.62
N TRP A 27 8.03 -8.13 -9.96
CA TRP A 27 7.82 -8.26 -8.53
C TRP A 27 7.36 -9.68 -8.15
N GLN A 28 6.39 -10.24 -8.89
CA GLN A 28 5.79 -11.54 -8.61
C GLN A 28 6.66 -12.74 -9.04
N ALA A 29 7.51 -12.61 -10.06
CA ALA A 29 8.37 -13.67 -10.58
C ALA A 29 9.64 -13.90 -9.75
N GLY A 30 9.72 -13.31 -8.55
CA GLY A 30 10.84 -13.47 -7.62
C GLY A 30 11.80 -12.28 -7.58
N GLY A 31 11.54 -11.20 -8.34
CA GLY A 31 12.29 -9.94 -8.21
C GLY A 31 12.05 -9.28 -6.85
N GLY A 32 10.82 -9.38 -6.30
CA GLY A 32 10.52 -8.97 -4.93
C GLY A 32 11.35 -9.74 -3.91
N ASP A 33 11.33 -11.08 -3.95
CA ASP A 33 12.12 -11.92 -3.05
C ASP A 33 13.63 -11.68 -3.14
N TRP A 34 14.13 -11.40 -4.34
CA TRP A 34 15.52 -10.99 -4.54
C TRP A 34 15.81 -9.66 -3.83
N LEU A 35 14.99 -8.63 -4.02
CA LEU A 35 15.16 -7.33 -3.34
C LEU A 35 15.07 -7.46 -1.81
N LEU A 36 14.14 -8.27 -1.32
CA LEU A 36 13.97 -8.53 0.12
C LEU A 36 15.19 -9.25 0.72
N ARG A 37 15.79 -10.20 -0.01
CA ARG A 37 17.04 -10.86 0.40
C ARG A 37 18.22 -9.91 0.41
N VAL A 38 18.36 -9.07 -0.62
CA VAL A 38 19.45 -8.09 -0.73
C VAL A 38 19.40 -7.07 0.41
N THR A 39 18.20 -6.71 0.85
CA THR A 39 17.99 -5.73 1.93
C THR A 39 17.98 -6.34 3.33
N GLY A 40 18.12 -7.66 3.45
CA GLY A 40 18.16 -8.37 4.74
C GLY A 40 16.81 -8.41 5.47
N ALA A 41 15.70 -8.28 4.74
CA ALA A 41 14.37 -8.23 5.31
C ALA A 41 13.98 -9.61 5.88
N SER A 42 13.64 -9.65 7.18
CA SER A 42 13.14 -10.87 7.84
C SER A 42 11.63 -11.02 7.62
N GLN A 43 11.17 -12.26 7.44
CA GLN A 43 9.76 -12.64 7.18
C GLN A 43 8.84 -12.45 8.42
N ASN A 44 9.37 -11.97 9.55
CA ASN A 44 8.57 -11.71 10.75
C ASN A 44 7.76 -10.42 10.59
N VAL A 45 6.57 -10.56 10.01
CA VAL A 45 5.62 -9.46 9.88
C VAL A 45 4.88 -9.29 11.21
N ALA A 46 5.06 -8.14 11.86
CA ALA A 46 4.31 -7.80 13.06
C ALA A 46 2.78 -7.81 12.78
N ILE A 47 2.00 -8.25 13.75
CA ILE A 47 0.52 -8.26 13.66
C ILE A 47 -0.05 -6.84 13.90
N SER A 48 0.79 -5.88 14.34
CA SER A 48 0.40 -4.50 14.62
C SER A 48 0.68 -3.53 13.48
N ALA A 49 0.33 -2.25 13.68
CA ALA A 49 0.66 -1.14 12.76
C ALA A 49 2.15 -1.05 12.37
N ALA A 50 3.04 -1.68 13.14
CA ALA A 50 4.45 -1.85 12.80
C ALA A 50 4.67 -2.66 11.50
N ARG A 51 3.65 -3.42 11.04
CA ARG A 51 3.61 -4.10 9.74
C ARG A 51 3.95 -3.15 8.59
N PHE A 52 3.35 -1.97 8.57
CA PHE A 52 3.54 -0.98 7.50
C PHE A 52 4.93 -0.32 7.51
N TRP A 53 5.60 -0.37 8.67
CA TRP A 53 6.98 0.09 8.83
C TRP A 53 8.01 -1.04 8.70
N SER A 54 7.56 -2.27 8.46
CA SER A 54 8.47 -3.39 8.29
C SER A 54 9.25 -3.25 6.99
N LEU A 55 10.47 -3.78 7.00
CA LEU A 55 11.40 -3.66 5.88
C LEU A 55 10.80 -4.20 4.58
N ASN A 56 9.96 -5.23 4.66
CA ASN A 56 9.26 -5.80 3.51
C ASN A 56 8.40 -4.76 2.77
N TYR A 57 7.60 -3.99 3.51
CA TYR A 57 6.74 -2.95 2.94
C TYR A 57 7.56 -1.75 2.47
N LEU A 58 8.60 -1.35 3.21
CA LEU A 58 9.48 -0.23 2.81
C LEU A 58 10.20 -0.51 1.49
N VAL A 59 10.67 -1.75 1.27
CA VAL A 59 11.30 -2.16 0.01
C VAL A 59 10.28 -2.11 -1.14
N PHE A 60 9.04 -2.52 -0.90
CA PHE A 60 7.98 -2.38 -1.89
C PHE A 60 7.68 -0.90 -2.20
N TYR A 61 7.62 -0.02 -1.20
CA TYR A 61 7.41 1.42 -1.40
C TYR A 61 8.53 2.03 -2.24
N ALA A 62 9.79 1.67 -1.95
CA ALA A 62 10.94 2.11 -2.72
C ALA A 62 10.88 1.62 -4.18
N TYR A 63 10.53 0.34 -4.39
CA TYR A 63 10.36 -0.24 -5.73
C TYR A 63 9.24 0.46 -6.50
N TYR A 64 8.07 0.65 -5.86
CA TYR A 64 6.92 1.33 -6.45
C TYR A 64 7.27 2.77 -6.87
N LEU A 65 7.89 3.54 -5.96
CA LEU A 65 8.32 4.91 -6.23
C LEU A 65 9.37 4.96 -7.35
N PHE A 66 10.28 3.99 -7.41
CA PHE A 66 11.25 3.89 -8.50
C PHE A 66 10.54 3.65 -9.84
N CYS A 67 9.63 2.69 -9.92
CA CYS A 67 8.87 2.39 -11.15
C CYS A 67 8.03 3.58 -11.63
N VAL A 68 7.35 4.27 -10.70
CA VAL A 68 6.57 5.48 -11.00
C VAL A 68 7.48 6.62 -11.41
N GLY A 69 8.60 6.81 -10.71
CA GLY A 69 9.59 7.85 -11.00
C GLY A 69 10.21 7.71 -12.38
N VAL A 70 10.64 6.49 -12.76
CA VAL A 70 11.18 6.19 -14.09
C VAL A 70 10.14 6.49 -15.17
N PHE A 71 8.89 6.05 -14.97
CA PHE A 71 7.81 6.30 -15.92
C PHE A 71 7.47 7.79 -16.04
N ALA A 72 7.37 8.50 -14.92
CA ALA A 72 7.07 9.92 -14.88
C ALA A 72 8.19 10.74 -15.53
N LEU A 73 9.46 10.47 -15.22
CA LEU A 73 10.62 11.15 -15.80
C LEU A 73 10.69 10.98 -17.31
N PHE A 74 10.45 9.77 -17.81
CA PHE A 74 10.39 9.50 -19.26
C PHE A 74 9.36 10.40 -19.94
N TRP A 75 8.13 10.47 -19.41
CA TRP A 75 7.06 11.26 -19.99
C TRP A 75 7.26 12.77 -19.83
N PHE A 76 7.86 13.21 -18.72
CA PHE A 76 8.18 14.62 -18.48
C PHE A 76 9.21 15.16 -19.47
N VAL A 77 10.20 14.34 -19.85
CA VAL A 77 11.22 14.71 -20.84
C VAL A 77 10.70 14.58 -22.26
N TYR A 78 9.94 13.51 -22.57
CA TYR A 78 9.51 13.22 -23.94
C TYR A 78 8.41 14.17 -24.45
N CYS A 79 7.42 14.51 -23.63
CA CYS A 79 6.30 15.38 -24.01
C CYS A 79 5.83 16.20 -22.80
N PRO A 80 6.53 17.30 -22.45
CA PRO A 80 6.17 18.10 -21.29
C PRO A 80 4.76 18.68 -21.45
N HIS A 81 3.86 18.31 -20.55
CA HIS A 81 2.47 18.73 -20.59
C HIS A 81 2.03 19.34 -19.25
N ARG A 82 1.27 20.44 -19.27
CA ARG A 82 0.95 21.21 -18.05
C ARG A 82 0.27 20.39 -16.94
N TRP A 83 -0.53 19.39 -17.31
CA TRP A 83 -1.31 18.55 -16.39
C TRP A 83 -0.65 17.19 -16.08
N GLN A 84 0.58 16.93 -16.56
CA GLN A 84 1.24 15.64 -16.40
C GLN A 84 1.53 15.26 -14.94
N TYR A 85 1.74 16.25 -14.06
CA TYR A 85 1.92 16.01 -12.63
C TYR A 85 0.67 15.38 -12.01
N TRP A 86 -0.50 15.97 -12.26
CA TRP A 86 -1.78 15.45 -11.78
C TRP A 86 -2.17 14.14 -12.45
N SER A 87 -1.97 14.05 -13.76
CA SER A 87 -2.34 12.89 -14.54
C SER A 87 -1.49 11.65 -14.23
N ILE A 88 -0.16 11.79 -14.10
CA ILE A 88 0.72 10.64 -13.83
C ILE A 88 0.80 10.37 -12.33
N LEU A 89 1.15 11.39 -11.53
CA LEU A 89 1.34 11.20 -10.09
C LEU A 89 0.01 10.99 -9.37
N GLY A 90 -1.06 11.70 -9.74
CA GLY A 90 -2.39 11.51 -9.16
C GLY A 90 -2.96 10.12 -9.44
N THR A 91 -2.88 9.62 -10.68
CA THR A 91 -3.30 8.24 -10.98
C THR A 91 -2.42 7.20 -10.29
N SER A 92 -1.10 7.42 -10.19
CA SER A 92 -0.24 6.53 -9.40
C SER A 92 -0.65 6.53 -7.92
N LEU A 93 -0.93 7.70 -7.34
CA LEU A 93 -1.34 7.82 -5.94
C LEU A 93 -2.64 7.04 -5.68
N ILE A 94 -3.62 7.12 -6.58
CA ILE A 94 -4.86 6.33 -6.47
C ILE A 94 -4.55 4.84 -6.46
N ILE A 95 -3.74 4.35 -7.41
CA ILE A 95 -3.36 2.93 -7.46
C ILE A 95 -2.67 2.50 -6.16
N PHE A 96 -1.75 3.32 -5.65
CA PHE A 96 -1.04 3.05 -4.40
C PHE A 96 -2.01 3.01 -3.20
N VAL A 97 -2.92 3.98 -3.09
CA VAL A 97 -3.92 4.03 -2.01
C VAL A 97 -4.85 2.82 -2.07
N THR A 98 -5.36 2.46 -3.25
CA THR A 98 -6.22 1.28 -3.41
C THR A 98 -5.50 0.00 -2.98
N TRP A 99 -4.24 -0.17 -3.37
CA TRP A 99 -3.43 -1.31 -2.92
C TRP A 99 -3.21 -1.28 -1.39
N PHE A 100 -2.86 -0.13 -0.84
CA PHE A 100 -2.58 0.02 0.59
C PHE A 100 -3.82 -0.28 1.45
N LEU A 101 -5.03 0.10 0.99
CA LEU A 101 -6.28 -0.21 1.68
C LEU A 101 -6.57 -1.72 1.72
N VAL A 102 -6.15 -2.49 0.71
CA VAL A 102 -6.22 -3.97 0.76
C VAL A 102 -5.30 -4.51 1.85
N GLU A 103 -4.07 -4.00 1.94
CA GLU A 103 -3.10 -4.39 2.99
C GLU A 103 -3.57 -4.05 4.40
N VAL A 104 -4.24 -2.91 4.57
CA VAL A 104 -4.95 -2.57 5.81
C VAL A 104 -6.01 -3.61 6.14
N GLY A 105 -6.82 -4.03 5.17
CA GLY A 105 -7.79 -5.11 5.36
C GLY A 105 -7.14 -6.42 5.82
N VAL A 106 -6.00 -6.79 5.24
CA VAL A 106 -5.22 -7.97 5.66
C VAL A 106 -4.69 -7.82 7.09
N ALA A 107 -4.26 -6.61 7.49
CA ALA A 107 -3.81 -6.33 8.85
C ALA A 107 -4.96 -6.43 9.87
N ILE A 108 -6.13 -5.86 9.55
CA ILE A 108 -7.34 -5.98 10.39
C ILE A 108 -7.77 -7.44 10.52
N ASN A 109 -7.74 -8.20 9.42
CA ASN A 109 -8.07 -9.62 9.44
C ASN A 109 -7.11 -10.44 10.31
N ALA A 110 -5.81 -10.14 10.26
CA ALA A 110 -4.82 -10.78 11.11
C ALA A 110 -4.99 -10.41 12.59
N TRP A 111 -5.51 -9.21 12.89
CA TRP A 111 -5.84 -8.77 14.25
C TRP A 111 -7.08 -9.46 14.82
N TYR A 112 -8.07 -9.81 13.99
CA TYR A 112 -9.28 -10.48 14.48
C TYR A 112 -8.99 -11.80 15.19
N ALA A 113 -8.04 -12.60 14.69
CA ALA A 113 -7.70 -13.89 15.28
C ALA A 113 -7.29 -13.80 16.77
N PRO A 114 -6.22 -13.09 17.17
CA PRO A 114 -5.83 -12.98 18.58
C PRO A 114 -6.91 -12.30 19.44
N PHE A 115 -7.66 -11.34 18.89
CA PHE A 115 -8.74 -10.69 19.62
C PHE A 115 -9.87 -11.66 19.99
N TYR A 116 -10.30 -12.50 19.04
CA TYR A 116 -11.32 -13.52 19.32
C TYR A 116 -10.81 -14.60 20.27
N ASP A 117 -9.54 -14.98 20.20
CA ASP A 117 -8.93 -15.93 21.14
C ASP A 117 -8.90 -15.39 22.58
N LEU A 118 -8.68 -14.08 22.76
CA LEU A 118 -8.79 -13.43 24.06
C LEU A 118 -10.22 -13.46 24.60
N ILE A 119 -11.22 -13.19 23.75
CA ILE A 119 -12.64 -13.29 24.14
C ILE A 119 -12.98 -14.72 24.58
N GLN A 120 -12.60 -15.72 23.78
CA GLN A 120 -12.85 -17.13 24.09
C GLN A 120 -12.17 -17.55 25.40
N SER A 121 -10.92 -17.14 25.61
CA SER A 121 -10.17 -17.44 26.83
C SER A 121 -10.80 -16.79 28.08
N ALA A 122 -11.34 -15.57 27.94
CA ALA A 122 -12.03 -14.88 29.02
C ALA A 122 -13.35 -15.55 29.41
N LEU A 123 -14.08 -16.10 28.42
CA LEU A 123 -15.35 -16.82 28.63
C LEU A 123 -15.13 -18.26 29.15
N ALA A 124 -14.07 -18.94 28.71
CA ALA A 124 -13.80 -20.33 29.06
C ALA A 124 -13.22 -20.50 30.47
N THR A 125 -12.44 -19.54 30.97
CA THR A 125 -11.83 -19.64 32.30
C THR A 125 -11.85 -18.29 33.00
N PRO A 126 -12.58 -18.15 34.12
CA PRO A 126 -12.58 -16.92 34.92
C PRO A 126 -11.15 -16.53 35.34
N HIS A 127 -10.82 -15.24 35.29
CA HIS A 127 -9.52 -14.65 35.66
C HIS A 127 -8.30 -15.06 34.82
N LYS A 128 -8.46 -15.79 33.71
CA LYS A 128 -7.34 -16.19 32.84
C LYS A 128 -6.83 -15.04 31.94
N VAL A 129 -7.68 -14.07 31.64
CA VAL A 129 -7.35 -12.93 30.76
C VAL A 129 -7.35 -11.63 31.55
N SER A 130 -6.26 -10.86 31.42
CA SER A 130 -6.15 -9.54 32.05
C SER A 130 -6.83 -8.48 31.19
N ILE A 131 -7.49 -7.52 31.82
CA ILE A 131 -8.11 -6.38 31.11
C ILE A 131 -7.09 -5.54 30.35
N ASN A 132 -5.82 -5.53 30.80
CA ASN A 132 -4.73 -4.88 30.07
C ASN A 132 -4.46 -5.52 28.70
N GLN A 133 -4.67 -6.84 28.54
CA GLN A 133 -4.51 -7.51 27.25
C GLN A 133 -5.58 -7.06 26.26
N PHE A 134 -6.83 -6.86 26.73
CA PHE A 134 -7.89 -6.28 25.92
C PHE A 134 -7.56 -4.86 25.46
N TYR A 135 -7.07 -4.00 26.36
CA TYR A 135 -6.67 -2.63 25.99
C TYR A 135 -5.50 -2.61 25.01
N GLN A 136 -4.56 -3.54 25.11
CA GLN A 136 -3.45 -3.68 24.15
C GLN A 136 -3.96 -4.05 22.76
N GLU A 137 -4.83 -5.05 22.63
CA GLU A 137 -5.39 -5.43 21.33
C GLU A 137 -6.25 -4.31 20.72
N ILE A 138 -7.07 -3.62 21.53
CA ILE A 138 -7.83 -2.44 21.05
C ILE A 138 -6.87 -1.34 20.58
N GLY A 139 -5.76 -1.12 21.28
CA GLY A 139 -4.73 -0.16 20.88
C GLY A 139 -4.06 -0.53 19.55
N VAL A 140 -3.82 -1.81 19.29
CA VAL A 140 -3.30 -2.31 18.01
C VAL A 140 -4.28 -2.02 16.87
N PHE A 141 -5.56 -2.34 17.07
CA PHE A 141 -6.61 -2.03 16.10
C PHE A 141 -6.71 -0.53 15.81
N LEU A 142 -6.72 0.30 16.86
CA LEU A 142 -6.79 1.75 16.72
C LEU A 142 -5.62 2.30 15.89
N GLY A 143 -4.40 1.78 16.09
CA GLY A 143 -3.24 2.16 15.30
C GLY A 143 -3.41 1.84 13.80
N ILE A 144 -3.96 0.67 13.48
CA ILE A 144 -4.26 0.29 12.09
C ILE A 144 -5.37 1.18 11.52
N ALA A 145 -6.43 1.42 12.29
CA ALA A 145 -7.59 2.21 11.86
C ALA A 145 -7.23 3.68 11.57
N ILE A 146 -6.39 4.31 12.39
CA ILE A 146 -5.94 5.70 12.15
C ILE A 146 -5.18 5.81 10.83
N ILE A 147 -4.26 4.88 10.56
CA ILE A 147 -3.53 4.82 9.28
C ILE A 147 -4.51 4.63 8.12
N ALA A 148 -5.48 3.73 8.28
CA ALA A 148 -6.50 3.47 7.26
C ALA A 148 -7.29 4.73 6.88
N VAL A 149 -7.75 5.50 7.88
CA VAL A 149 -8.52 6.72 7.66
C VAL A 149 -7.69 7.78 6.94
N ILE A 150 -6.45 8.01 7.37
CA ILE A 150 -5.57 9.01 6.73
C ILE A 150 -5.35 8.67 5.26
N ILE A 151 -5.02 7.41 4.96
CA ILE A 151 -4.76 6.97 3.59
C ILE A 151 -6.04 6.94 2.75
N GLY A 152 -7.18 6.54 3.33
CA GLY A 152 -8.47 6.58 2.65
C GLY A 152 -8.87 8.00 2.22
N VAL A 153 -8.73 8.97 3.12
CA VAL A 153 -9.02 10.38 2.82
C VAL A 153 -8.11 10.91 1.70
N MET A 154 -6.85 10.50 1.64
CA MET A 154 -5.97 10.87 0.52
C MET A 154 -6.45 10.31 -0.82
N GLY A 155 -6.96 9.08 -0.83
CA GLY A 155 -7.55 8.46 -2.02
C GLY A 155 -8.81 9.18 -2.49
N ASP A 156 -9.70 9.51 -1.57
CA ASP A 156 -10.94 10.23 -1.86
C ASP A 156 -10.66 11.65 -2.37
N ALA A 157 -9.71 12.35 -1.76
CA ALA A 157 -9.24 13.65 -2.24
C ALA A 157 -8.64 13.58 -3.65
N ALA A 158 -7.89 12.53 -3.97
CA ALA A 158 -7.33 12.32 -5.31
C ALA A 158 -8.43 12.02 -6.34
N ASN A 159 -9.45 11.23 -5.97
CA ASN A 159 -10.60 10.92 -6.83
C ASN A 159 -11.46 12.15 -7.14
N LEU A 160 -11.59 13.09 -6.20
CA LEU A 160 -12.34 14.33 -6.42
C LEU A 160 -11.64 15.33 -7.35
N LEU A 161 -10.34 15.14 -7.62
CA LEU A 161 -9.52 16.08 -8.39
C LEU A 161 -9.28 15.65 -9.85
N ILE A 162 -9.72 14.45 -10.25
CA ILE A 162 -9.54 13.87 -11.60
C ILE A 162 -10.90 13.73 -12.29
#